data_AF-A0A661ILI7-F1
#
_entry.id   AF-A0A661ILI7-F1
#
_cell.length_a   1.000
_cell.length_b   1.000
_cell.length_c   1.000
_cell.angle_alpha   90.00
_cell.angle_beta   90.00
_cell.angle_gamma   90.00
#
_symmetry.space_group_name_H-M   'P 1'
#
loop_
_entity.id
_entity.type
_entity.pdbx_description
1 polymer ?
#
loop_
_entity_poly.entity_id
_entity_poly.type
_entity_poly.pdbx_seq_one_letter_code
_entity_poly.pdbx_strand_id
1 'polypeptide(L)'
;MTSKPTRIVIGAFIVLMLFATVRGRECEDCHKETVDLASRQPYLHPPFAEGNCGSCHFYPPKLRTSDAGQSIWISTPVGTIHMATFPFKKGRRWRGWIRVTREGVMQERPLEIKAKDLPLLVDRKPPRLSPPRVGKVRRGVFWQAEILWDTDEPATSQVEYSLDAKSWATTPRDEGYCTEHRVMLSDLEKGMLYHIRARSADPWGNEGVSEETTFRVEAETHEGDRQGTAPSSSTAPLRIEDVRIGRTPGGLVIISWRCPVPAEGTLELVELPEQDALRASRANDGHEGLIFKGDRERGFESCYRCHPPYTLGASHPVGVRIPPDMKVRSGLPTADGVILCISCHNPHGSRYPYLLRLSNERELCISCHGNRY
;
A
#
# COMPACT_ATOMS: atom_id res chain seq x y z
N MET A 1 -47.98 -46.36 -32.46
CA MET A 1 -47.01 -46.12 -31.37
C MET A 1 -45.74 -45.58 -31.98
N THR A 2 -45.61 -44.26 -32.06
CA THR A 2 -44.36 -43.57 -32.41
C THR A 2 -44.36 -42.23 -31.69
N SER A 3 -43.27 -41.99 -30.96
CA SER A 3 -43.09 -40.94 -29.95
C SER A 3 -43.06 -39.53 -30.52
N LYS A 4 -43.82 -38.59 -29.93
CA LYS A 4 -43.57 -37.15 -30.08
C LYS A 4 -42.56 -36.70 -29.01
N PRO A 5 -41.57 -35.87 -29.37
CA PRO A 5 -40.56 -35.42 -28.42
C PRO A 5 -41.09 -34.28 -27.53
N THR A 6 -40.83 -34.39 -26.25
CA THR A 6 -41.09 -33.35 -25.25
C THR A 6 -40.12 -32.18 -25.49
N ARG A 7 -40.66 -30.99 -25.82
CA ARG A 7 -39.89 -29.75 -25.82
C ARG A 7 -39.62 -29.34 -24.37
N ILE A 8 -38.38 -29.48 -23.92
CA ILE A 8 -37.90 -28.82 -22.70
C ILE A 8 -37.53 -27.40 -23.09
N VAL A 9 -38.36 -26.43 -22.72
CA VAL A 9 -38.00 -25.02 -22.74
C VAL A 9 -37.15 -24.77 -21.50
N ILE A 10 -35.83 -24.79 -21.65
CA ILE A 10 -34.92 -24.30 -20.63
C ILE A 10 -35.01 -22.77 -20.68
N GLY A 11 -35.83 -22.20 -19.78
CA GLY A 11 -35.85 -20.76 -19.55
C GLY A 11 -34.50 -20.32 -19.00
N ALA A 12 -33.70 -19.66 -19.82
CA ALA A 12 -32.50 -18.97 -19.39
C ALA A 12 -32.90 -17.82 -18.46
N PHE A 13 -32.79 -18.04 -17.14
CA PHE A 13 -32.79 -16.96 -16.16
C PHE A 13 -31.46 -16.21 -16.29
N ILE A 14 -31.44 -15.23 -17.20
CA ILE A 14 -30.41 -14.19 -17.22
C ILE A 14 -30.67 -13.32 -15.99
N VAL A 15 -29.96 -13.63 -14.89
CA VAL A 15 -29.82 -12.71 -13.77
C VAL A 15 -28.86 -11.62 -14.24
N LEU A 16 -29.41 -10.57 -14.84
CA LEU A 16 -28.70 -9.34 -15.10
C LEU A 16 -28.41 -8.71 -13.72
N MET A 17 -27.24 -8.99 -13.15
CA MET A 17 -26.74 -8.18 -12.04
C MET A 17 -26.43 -6.78 -12.59
N LEU A 18 -27.41 -5.89 -12.49
CA LEU A 18 -27.22 -4.45 -12.52
C LEU A 18 -26.35 -4.07 -11.32
N PHE A 19 -25.04 -4.12 -11.50
CA PHE A 19 -24.12 -3.33 -10.69
C PHE A 19 -24.38 -1.86 -11.05
N ALA A 20 -25.28 -1.21 -10.32
CA ALA A 20 -25.37 0.23 -10.31
C ALA A 20 -24.09 0.78 -9.67
N THR A 21 -23.08 1.01 -10.49
CA THR A 21 -22.00 1.95 -10.16
C THR A 21 -22.66 3.29 -9.88
N VAL A 22 -22.49 3.85 -8.68
CA VAL A 22 -22.76 5.27 -8.40
C VAL A 22 -21.84 6.07 -9.33
N ARG A 23 -22.31 6.36 -10.55
CA ARG A 23 -21.62 7.22 -11.52
C ARG A 23 -21.75 8.63 -10.97
N GLY A 24 -20.65 9.39 -10.90
CA GLY A 24 -20.60 10.73 -10.32
C GLY A 24 -21.57 11.80 -10.85
N ARG A 25 -22.45 11.47 -11.82
CA ARG A 25 -23.53 12.34 -12.29
C ARG A 25 -24.43 12.82 -11.14
N GLU A 26 -24.71 11.96 -10.16
CA GLU A 26 -25.56 12.31 -9.00
C GLU A 26 -24.92 13.38 -8.09
N CYS A 27 -23.58 13.45 -8.03
CA CYS A 27 -22.88 14.48 -7.23
C CYS A 27 -22.84 15.82 -7.97
N GLU A 28 -22.66 15.80 -9.29
CA GLU A 28 -22.60 17.00 -10.14
C GLU A 28 -23.93 17.76 -10.12
N ASP A 29 -25.05 17.06 -9.99
CA ASP A 29 -26.39 17.65 -9.93
C ASP A 29 -26.56 18.64 -8.76
N CYS A 30 -25.87 18.40 -7.64
CA CYS A 30 -25.87 19.31 -6.47
C CYS A 30 -24.58 20.13 -6.32
N HIS A 31 -23.41 19.62 -6.75
CA HIS A 31 -22.12 20.32 -6.67
C HIS A 31 -21.70 21.04 -7.94
N LYS A 32 -22.67 21.36 -8.80
CA LYS A 32 -22.47 21.88 -10.16
C LYS A 32 -21.46 23.02 -10.25
N GLU A 33 -21.55 24.01 -9.37
CA GLU A 33 -20.66 25.18 -9.41
C GLU A 33 -19.18 24.79 -9.17
N THR A 34 -18.93 23.89 -8.21
CA THR A 34 -17.58 23.41 -7.91
C THR A 34 -17.02 22.59 -9.07
N VAL A 35 -17.86 21.72 -9.65
CA VAL A 35 -17.47 20.88 -10.78
C VAL A 35 -17.22 21.73 -12.02
N ASP A 36 -18.11 22.66 -12.35
CA ASP A 36 -17.99 23.54 -13.51
C ASP A 36 -16.72 24.42 -13.42
N LEU A 37 -16.36 24.90 -12.23
CA LEU A 37 -15.13 25.68 -12.03
C LEU A 37 -13.87 24.84 -12.26
N ALA A 38 -13.86 23.62 -11.73
CA ALA A 38 -12.72 22.71 -11.85
C ALA A 38 -12.57 22.16 -13.28
N SER A 39 -13.65 21.82 -13.96
CA SER A 39 -13.65 21.29 -15.33
C SER A 39 -13.16 22.28 -16.39
N ARG A 40 -13.13 23.57 -16.09
CA ARG A 40 -12.58 24.62 -16.97
C ARG A 40 -11.06 24.76 -16.86
N GLN A 41 -10.40 24.04 -15.95
CA GLN A 41 -8.97 24.11 -15.79
C GLN A 41 -8.24 23.34 -16.91
N PRO A 42 -7.11 23.84 -17.44
CA PRO A 42 -6.38 23.22 -18.53
C PRO A 42 -5.71 21.89 -18.16
N TYR A 43 -5.39 21.68 -16.88
CA TYR A 43 -4.83 20.42 -16.37
C TYR A 43 -5.83 19.79 -15.40
N LEU A 44 -6.54 18.76 -15.87
CA LEU A 44 -7.49 18.01 -15.06
C LEU A 44 -6.85 16.73 -14.52
N HIS A 45 -7.24 16.35 -13.30
CA HIS A 45 -6.81 15.08 -12.73
C HIS A 45 -7.73 13.95 -13.25
N PRO A 46 -7.21 12.83 -13.78
CA PRO A 46 -8.04 11.82 -14.45
C PRO A 46 -9.22 11.29 -13.63
N PRO A 47 -9.08 10.92 -12.33
CA PRO A 47 -10.22 10.53 -11.51
C PRO A 47 -11.35 11.56 -11.42
N PHE A 48 -11.02 12.86 -11.49
CA PHE A 48 -12.01 13.92 -11.52
C PHE A 48 -12.63 14.05 -12.93
N ALA A 49 -11.82 14.05 -13.98
CA ALA A 49 -12.29 14.12 -15.37
C ALA A 49 -13.20 12.93 -15.75
N GLU A 50 -13.01 11.79 -15.10
CA GLU A 50 -13.81 10.58 -15.28
C GLU A 50 -15.08 10.54 -14.39
N GLY A 51 -15.32 11.55 -13.56
CA GLY A 51 -16.47 11.63 -12.65
C GLY A 51 -16.39 10.63 -11.49
N ASN A 52 -15.20 10.16 -11.12
CA ASN A 52 -15.00 9.20 -10.03
C ASN A 52 -14.76 9.90 -8.68
N CYS A 53 -15.71 10.74 -8.27
CA CYS A 53 -15.64 11.52 -7.03
C CYS A 53 -15.48 10.62 -5.77
N GLY A 54 -16.07 9.42 -5.81
CA GLY A 54 -16.03 8.40 -4.76
C GLY A 54 -14.65 7.92 -4.37
N SER A 55 -13.71 7.86 -5.32
CA SER A 55 -12.35 7.40 -5.06
C SER A 55 -11.61 8.22 -4.00
N CYS A 56 -11.87 9.52 -3.94
CA CYS A 56 -11.16 10.46 -3.07
C CYS A 56 -12.02 11.04 -1.95
N HIS A 57 -13.32 11.26 -2.14
CA HIS A 57 -14.19 11.92 -1.14
C HIS A 57 -14.89 10.95 -0.19
N PHE A 58 -15.13 9.72 -0.63
CA PHE A 58 -15.98 8.76 0.07
C PHE A 58 -15.26 7.44 0.32
N TYR A 59 -15.76 6.68 1.29
CA TYR A 59 -15.49 5.24 1.34
C TYR A 59 -16.49 4.52 0.40
N PRO A 60 -16.08 3.46 -0.32
CA PRO A 60 -16.99 2.72 -1.20
C PRO A 60 -18.17 2.15 -0.38
N PRO A 61 -19.38 2.04 -0.97
CA PRO A 61 -20.54 1.48 -0.27
C PRO A 61 -20.36 -0.02 -0.06
N LYS A 62 -19.69 -0.37 1.05
CA LYS A 62 -19.68 -1.68 1.69
C LYS A 62 -19.70 -1.47 3.20
N LEU A 63 -20.81 -1.90 3.80
CA LEU A 63 -21.05 -2.09 5.25
C LEU A 63 -20.56 -0.97 6.19
N ARG A 64 -21.45 -0.01 6.44
CA ARG A 64 -21.70 0.68 7.72
C ARG A 64 -20.54 0.60 8.74
N THR A 65 -19.57 1.51 8.60
CA THR A 65 -18.52 1.77 9.60
C THR A 65 -18.97 2.73 10.71
N SER A 66 -20.22 3.23 10.68
CA SER A 66 -20.66 4.23 11.67
C SER A 66 -21.06 3.65 13.03
N ASP A 67 -21.14 2.32 13.17
CA ASP A 67 -21.30 1.66 14.47
C ASP A 67 -20.17 0.66 14.75
N ALA A 68 -19.30 0.38 13.79
CA ALA A 68 -18.22 -0.59 13.91
C ALA A 68 -16.92 0.18 14.17
N GLY A 69 -16.11 -0.29 15.12
CA GLY A 69 -14.91 0.41 15.58
C GLY A 69 -13.82 0.53 14.51
N GLN A 70 -12.57 0.52 14.94
CA GLN A 70 -11.41 0.71 14.06
C GLN A 70 -11.43 -0.29 12.88
N SER A 71 -11.07 0.16 11.67
CA SER A 71 -10.84 -0.72 10.51
C SER A 71 -9.34 -0.86 10.25
N ILE A 72 -8.93 -2.04 9.78
CA ILE A 72 -7.56 -2.39 9.44
C ILE A 72 -7.56 -2.84 7.98
N TRP A 73 -6.75 -2.17 7.16
CA TRP A 73 -6.54 -2.53 5.77
C TRP A 73 -5.04 -2.64 5.52
N ILE A 74 -4.59 -3.81 5.08
CA ILE A 74 -3.19 -4.12 4.87
C ILE A 74 -3.05 -4.80 3.51
N SER A 75 -2.15 -4.26 2.68
CA SER A 75 -1.71 -4.91 1.45
C SER A 75 -0.32 -5.49 1.67
N THR A 76 -0.10 -6.67 1.10
CA THR A 76 1.18 -7.37 1.15
C THR A 76 1.77 -7.41 -0.27
N PRO A 77 3.11 -7.43 -0.40
CA PRO A 77 3.76 -7.60 -1.70
C PRO A 77 3.30 -8.86 -2.43
N VAL A 78 3.50 -8.88 -3.74
CA VAL A 78 3.25 -10.08 -4.54
C VAL A 78 4.14 -11.21 -4.04
N GLY A 79 3.53 -12.34 -3.71
CA GLY A 79 4.25 -13.48 -3.17
C GLY A 79 3.36 -14.69 -2.95
N THR A 80 3.96 -15.79 -2.49
CA THR A 80 3.24 -17.02 -2.13
C THR A 80 2.96 -17.11 -0.63
N ILE A 81 3.59 -16.26 0.16
CA ILE A 81 3.41 -16.18 1.61
C ILE A 81 3.10 -14.73 1.96
N HIS A 82 2.01 -14.54 2.69
CA HIS A 82 1.52 -13.24 3.10
C HIS A 82 1.38 -13.16 4.60
N MET A 83 1.57 -11.96 5.13
CA MET A 83 1.48 -11.73 6.56
C MET A 83 1.09 -10.29 6.87
N ALA A 84 0.30 -10.14 7.91
CA ALA A 84 -0.14 -8.87 8.46
C ALA A 84 -0.02 -8.90 9.98
N THR A 85 0.57 -7.85 10.56
CA THR A 85 0.68 -7.65 12.01
C THR A 85 0.09 -6.31 12.42
N PHE A 86 -0.66 -6.27 13.50
CA PHE A 86 -1.29 -5.04 14.00
C PHE A 86 -1.67 -5.16 15.49
N PRO A 87 -1.75 -4.03 16.22
CA PRO A 87 -2.15 -4.06 17.62
C PRO A 87 -3.67 -4.29 17.76
N PHE A 88 -4.08 -5.09 18.74
CA PHE A 88 -5.47 -5.20 19.17
C PHE A 88 -5.69 -4.59 20.56
N LYS A 89 -6.83 -3.92 20.73
CA LYS A 89 -7.38 -3.64 22.07
C LYS A 89 -8.07 -4.92 22.58
N LYS A 90 -7.75 -5.34 23.82
CA LYS A 90 -8.30 -6.55 24.46
C LYS A 90 -9.84 -6.53 24.46
N GLY A 91 -10.47 -7.69 24.22
CA GLY A 91 -11.94 -7.88 24.32
C GLY A 91 -12.73 -7.73 23.02
N ARG A 92 -12.16 -7.12 21.98
CA ARG A 92 -12.89 -6.80 20.73
C ARG A 92 -13.02 -7.99 19.78
N ARG A 93 -14.13 -7.99 19.03
CA ARG A 93 -14.39 -8.91 17.91
C ARG A 93 -14.12 -8.19 16.60
N TRP A 94 -13.59 -8.91 15.63
CA TRP A 94 -13.28 -8.38 14.32
C TRP A 94 -13.84 -9.30 13.26
N ARG A 95 -14.32 -8.74 12.15
CA ARG A 95 -14.74 -9.49 10.97
C ARG A 95 -14.10 -8.88 9.74
N GLY A 96 -13.76 -9.72 8.78
CA GLY A 96 -13.29 -9.20 7.51
C GLY A 96 -12.94 -10.28 6.52
N TRP A 97 -11.99 -9.99 5.63
CA TRP A 97 -11.65 -10.84 4.49
C TRP A 97 -10.15 -10.82 4.24
N ILE A 98 -9.60 -11.99 3.89
CA ILE A 98 -8.36 -12.10 3.13
C ILE A 98 -8.74 -12.12 1.66
N ARG A 99 -8.03 -11.38 0.82
CA ARG A 99 -8.15 -11.51 -0.64
C ARG A 99 -6.78 -11.76 -1.25
N VAL A 100 -6.75 -12.60 -2.26
CA VAL A 100 -5.60 -12.78 -3.15
C VAL A 100 -6.03 -12.46 -4.58
N THR A 101 -5.25 -11.65 -5.26
CA THR A 101 -5.54 -11.21 -6.64
C THR A 101 -4.35 -11.51 -7.53
N ARG A 102 -4.60 -12.12 -8.69
CA ARG A 102 -3.59 -12.38 -9.71
C ARG A 102 -4.21 -12.28 -11.09
N GLU A 103 -3.60 -11.51 -11.99
CA GLU A 103 -4.00 -11.43 -13.42
C GLU A 103 -5.51 -11.15 -13.61
N GLY A 104 -6.09 -10.31 -12.73
CA GLY A 104 -7.51 -9.96 -12.75
C GLY A 104 -8.46 -10.99 -12.11
N VAL A 105 -7.96 -12.18 -11.74
CA VAL A 105 -8.69 -13.18 -10.96
C VAL A 105 -8.50 -12.88 -9.48
N MET A 106 -9.59 -12.89 -8.71
CA MET A 106 -9.58 -12.62 -7.28
C MET A 106 -10.25 -13.78 -6.53
N GLN A 107 -9.64 -14.21 -5.43
CA GLN A 107 -10.26 -15.10 -4.45
C GLN A 107 -10.34 -14.39 -3.11
N GLU A 108 -11.45 -14.57 -2.39
CA GLU A 108 -11.63 -14.05 -1.04
C GLU A 108 -11.98 -15.16 -0.04
N ARG A 109 -11.54 -14.97 1.21
CA ARG A 109 -11.85 -15.84 2.33
C ARG A 109 -12.30 -15.01 3.54
N PRO A 110 -13.52 -15.21 4.06
CA PRO A 110 -14.01 -14.48 5.22
C PRO A 110 -13.25 -14.90 6.48
N LEU A 111 -13.07 -13.95 7.40
CA LEU A 111 -12.44 -14.11 8.70
C LEU A 111 -13.34 -13.54 9.80
N GLU A 112 -13.38 -14.23 10.94
CA GLU A 112 -13.89 -13.68 12.20
C GLU A 112 -12.87 -13.95 13.30
N ILE A 113 -12.48 -12.90 14.03
CA ILE A 113 -11.42 -12.96 15.02
C ILE A 113 -11.94 -12.45 16.35
N LYS A 114 -11.83 -13.30 17.37
CA LYS A 114 -12.10 -12.92 18.75
C LYS A 114 -10.76 -12.76 19.43
N ALA A 115 -10.35 -11.52 19.72
CA ALA A 115 -9.02 -11.25 20.24
C ALA A 115 -8.70 -12.12 21.46
N LYS A 116 -9.68 -12.34 22.36
CA LYS A 116 -9.53 -13.16 23.58
C LYS A 116 -9.22 -14.64 23.34
N ASP A 117 -9.60 -15.18 22.19
CA ASP A 117 -9.50 -16.61 21.87
C ASP A 117 -8.27 -16.92 21.00
N LEU A 118 -7.44 -15.89 20.71
CA LEU A 118 -6.27 -16.05 19.86
C LEU A 118 -5.15 -16.82 20.56
N PRO A 119 -4.63 -17.89 19.95
CA PRO A 119 -3.49 -18.61 20.49
C PRO A 119 -2.23 -17.73 20.47
N LEU A 120 -1.35 -17.92 21.44
CA LEU A 120 0.00 -17.37 21.39
C LEU A 120 0.80 -18.19 20.36
N LEU A 121 1.30 -17.53 19.32
CA LEU A 121 2.22 -18.13 18.36
C LEU A 121 3.65 -17.80 18.78
N VAL A 122 4.50 -18.81 18.78
CA VAL A 122 5.91 -18.67 19.16
C VAL A 122 6.74 -19.23 18.02
N ASP A 123 7.55 -18.39 17.42
CA ASP A 123 8.71 -18.81 16.64
C ASP A 123 9.99 -18.60 17.46
N ARG A 124 10.97 -19.45 17.23
CA ARG A 124 12.34 -19.36 17.77
C ARG A 124 13.40 -19.59 16.71
N LYS A 125 13.00 -19.86 15.47
CA LYS A 125 13.92 -20.08 14.36
C LYS A 125 14.10 -18.76 13.64
N PRO A 126 15.34 -18.39 13.28
CA PRO A 126 15.55 -17.25 12.40
C PRO A 126 15.14 -17.61 10.97
N PRO A 127 14.82 -16.59 10.16
CA PRO A 127 14.57 -16.80 8.74
C PRO A 127 15.83 -17.36 8.07
N ARG A 128 15.66 -18.28 7.12
CA ARG A 128 16.75 -18.74 6.27
C ARG A 128 16.82 -17.86 5.04
N LEU A 129 17.97 -17.23 4.84
CA LEU A 129 18.23 -16.28 3.75
C LEU A 129 19.03 -16.96 2.64
N SER A 130 18.67 -16.71 1.38
CA SER A 130 19.56 -16.98 0.26
C SER A 130 20.77 -16.03 0.27
N PRO A 131 21.93 -16.42 -0.29
CA PRO A 131 23.03 -15.48 -0.54
C PRO A 131 22.54 -14.27 -1.37
N PRO A 132 23.00 -13.03 -1.07
CA PRO A 132 22.58 -11.85 -1.81
C PRO A 132 23.05 -11.93 -3.26
N ARG A 133 22.17 -11.52 -4.17
CA ARG A 133 22.41 -11.41 -5.60
C ARG A 133 22.46 -9.94 -5.99
N VAL A 134 23.45 -9.57 -6.79
CA VAL A 134 23.57 -8.21 -7.32
C VAL A 134 22.76 -8.13 -8.61
N GLY A 135 21.73 -7.29 -8.59
CA GLY A 135 20.91 -6.94 -9.73
C GLY A 135 21.53 -5.81 -10.55
N LYS A 136 20.71 -4.83 -10.93
CA LYS A 136 21.18 -3.72 -11.76
C LYS A 136 22.19 -2.83 -11.01
N VAL A 137 23.34 -2.59 -11.63
CA VAL A 137 24.31 -1.56 -11.23
C VAL A 137 24.11 -0.33 -12.12
N ARG A 138 23.95 0.84 -11.51
CA ARG A 138 23.65 2.10 -12.22
C ARG A 138 24.57 3.23 -11.76
N ARG A 139 24.83 4.18 -12.66
CA ARG A 139 25.52 5.43 -12.36
C ARG A 139 24.49 6.55 -12.16
N GLY A 140 24.31 6.95 -10.90
CA GLY A 140 23.61 8.19 -10.53
C GLY A 140 24.59 9.32 -10.27
N VAL A 141 24.36 10.12 -9.21
CA VAL A 141 25.38 11.03 -8.65
C VAL A 141 26.54 10.23 -8.05
N PHE A 142 26.23 9.08 -7.42
CA PHE A 142 27.16 8.02 -6.99
C PHE A 142 26.86 6.70 -7.72
N TRP A 143 27.71 5.68 -7.60
CA TRP A 143 27.35 4.35 -8.10
C TRP A 143 26.35 3.69 -7.14
N GLN A 144 25.41 2.93 -7.70
CA GLN A 144 24.38 2.23 -6.95
C GLN A 144 24.23 0.80 -7.48
N ALA A 145 23.97 -0.14 -6.59
CA ALA A 145 23.73 -1.53 -6.92
C ALA A 145 22.46 -2.02 -6.24
N GLU A 146 21.61 -2.67 -7.01
CA GLU A 146 20.44 -3.36 -6.49
C GLU A 146 20.85 -4.70 -5.86
N ILE A 147 20.48 -4.93 -4.60
CA ILE A 147 20.76 -6.15 -3.87
C ILE A 147 19.45 -6.91 -3.64
N LEU A 148 19.43 -8.18 -4.02
CA LEU A 148 18.25 -9.04 -4.04
C LEU A 148 18.52 -10.32 -3.24
N TRP A 149 17.57 -10.76 -2.43
CA TRP A 149 17.61 -12.07 -1.78
C TRP A 149 16.20 -12.53 -1.43
N ASP A 150 16.08 -13.80 -1.07
CA ASP A 150 14.83 -14.42 -0.67
C ASP A 150 14.94 -15.00 0.74
N THR A 151 13.81 -15.07 1.45
CA THR A 151 13.67 -15.79 2.72
C THR A 151 12.59 -16.85 2.64
N ASP A 152 12.71 -17.89 3.47
CA ASP A 152 11.69 -18.93 3.56
C ASP A 152 10.43 -18.52 4.36
N GLU A 153 10.49 -17.37 5.01
CA GLU A 153 9.39 -16.77 5.76
C GLU A 153 9.45 -15.23 5.76
N PRO A 154 8.32 -14.53 6.00
CA PRO A 154 8.28 -13.07 5.95
C PRO A 154 9.23 -12.43 6.95
N ALA A 155 10.12 -11.57 6.47
CA ALA A 155 11.14 -10.93 7.29
C ALA A 155 11.40 -9.47 6.87
N THR A 156 12.09 -8.71 7.71
CA THR A 156 12.54 -7.33 7.40
C THR A 156 13.66 -7.34 6.36
N SER A 157 13.91 -6.20 5.71
CA SER A 157 14.97 -6.08 4.69
C SER A 157 16.11 -5.16 5.13
N GLN A 158 17.35 -5.67 5.20
CA GLN A 158 18.54 -4.86 5.47
C GLN A 158 19.79 -5.47 4.81
N VAL A 159 20.68 -4.62 4.30
CA VAL A 159 21.97 -5.04 3.74
C VAL A 159 23.10 -4.55 4.63
N GLU A 160 24.05 -5.44 4.93
CA GLU A 160 25.34 -5.11 5.51
C GLU A 160 26.42 -5.18 4.43
N TYR A 161 27.32 -4.22 4.41
CA TYR A 161 28.37 -4.13 3.40
C TYR A 161 29.70 -3.66 3.98
N SER A 162 30.79 -4.10 3.36
CA SER A 162 32.15 -3.82 3.82
C SER A 162 33.15 -3.80 2.65
N LEU A 163 34.25 -3.07 2.82
CA LEU A 163 35.39 -3.09 1.89
C LEU A 163 36.50 -4.06 2.35
N ASP A 164 36.49 -4.50 3.60
CA ASP A 164 37.56 -5.29 4.23
C ASP A 164 37.06 -6.60 4.88
N ALA A 165 35.76 -6.88 4.76
CA ALA A 165 35.02 -7.98 5.42
C ALA A 165 35.08 -7.98 6.96
N LYS A 166 35.57 -6.90 7.58
CA LYS A 166 35.75 -6.77 9.03
C LYS A 166 34.90 -5.65 9.60
N SER A 167 34.86 -4.52 8.92
CA SER A 167 34.14 -3.32 9.31
C SER A 167 32.88 -3.21 8.45
N TRP A 168 31.72 -3.51 9.05
CA TRP A 168 30.44 -3.60 8.35
C TRP A 168 29.61 -2.33 8.56
N ALA A 169 29.27 -1.66 7.46
CA ALA A 169 28.25 -0.63 7.42
C ALA A 169 26.88 -1.26 7.11
N THR A 170 25.79 -0.58 7.46
CA THR A 170 24.43 -1.08 7.27
C THR A 170 23.54 -0.06 6.57
N THR A 171 22.69 -0.53 5.67
CA THR A 171 21.59 0.30 5.15
C THR A 171 20.54 0.54 6.24
N PRO A 172 19.66 1.54 6.09
CA PRO A 172 18.41 1.58 6.85
C PRO A 172 17.66 0.26 6.73
N ARG A 173 17.02 -0.16 7.82
CA ARG A 173 16.16 -1.35 7.84
C ARG A 173 14.78 -0.99 7.30
N ASP A 174 14.29 -1.79 6.35
CA ASP A 174 12.88 -1.79 5.97
C ASP A 174 12.11 -2.71 6.93
N GLU A 175 11.22 -2.11 7.72
CA GLU A 175 10.37 -2.80 8.70
C GLU A 175 9.18 -3.52 8.03
N GLY A 176 9.02 -3.39 6.71
CA GLY A 176 8.07 -4.17 5.93
C GLY A 176 8.46 -5.64 5.85
N TYR A 177 7.51 -6.53 6.14
CA TYR A 177 7.72 -7.97 6.05
C TYR A 177 7.40 -8.50 4.65
N CYS A 178 8.39 -9.11 4.01
CA CYS A 178 8.25 -9.77 2.72
C CYS A 178 9.16 -11.01 2.65
N THR A 179 9.01 -11.82 1.59
CA THR A 179 9.87 -12.99 1.32
C THR A 179 10.80 -12.79 0.14
N GLU A 180 10.51 -11.79 -0.70
CA GLU A 180 11.36 -11.34 -1.80
C GLU A 180 11.85 -9.94 -1.44
N HIS A 181 13.16 -9.79 -1.31
CA HIS A 181 13.77 -8.57 -0.79
C HIS A 181 14.52 -7.83 -1.89
N ARG A 182 14.43 -6.49 -1.83
CA ARG A 182 15.15 -5.60 -2.74
C ARG A 182 15.61 -4.37 -1.97
N VAL A 183 16.93 -4.18 -1.91
CA VAL A 183 17.54 -3.00 -1.30
C VAL A 183 18.49 -2.34 -2.29
N MET A 184 18.41 -1.01 -2.39
CA MET A 184 19.33 -0.22 -3.20
C MET A 184 20.54 0.19 -2.36
N LEU A 185 21.70 -0.39 -2.63
CA LEU A 185 22.95 0.02 -2.01
C LEU A 185 23.52 1.22 -2.77
N SER A 186 23.76 2.32 -2.07
CA SER A 186 24.20 3.61 -2.64
C SER A 186 25.59 3.99 -2.16
N ASP A 187 26.10 5.12 -2.68
CA ASP A 187 27.41 5.68 -2.33
C ASP A 187 28.57 4.72 -2.61
N LEU A 188 28.46 3.96 -3.71
CA LEU A 188 29.50 3.03 -4.14
C LEU A 188 30.56 3.73 -4.99
N GLU A 189 31.78 3.19 -4.93
CA GLU A 189 32.93 3.66 -5.71
C GLU A 189 33.30 2.66 -6.81
N LYS A 190 33.62 3.18 -7.99
CA LYS A 190 34.03 2.36 -9.14
C LYS A 190 35.36 1.67 -8.86
N GLY A 191 35.48 0.40 -9.23
CA GLY A 191 36.68 -0.43 -9.10
C GLY A 191 36.85 -1.06 -7.72
N MET A 192 36.05 -0.65 -6.73
CA MET A 192 36.11 -1.21 -5.38
C MET A 192 35.37 -2.55 -5.29
N LEU A 193 35.96 -3.47 -4.52
CA LEU A 193 35.36 -4.76 -4.18
C LEU A 193 34.58 -4.60 -2.88
N TYR A 194 33.29 -4.91 -2.92
CA TYR A 194 32.40 -4.88 -1.76
C TYR A 194 32.06 -6.31 -1.34
N HIS A 195 32.17 -6.57 -0.05
CA HIS A 195 31.62 -7.73 0.64
C HIS A 195 30.22 -7.36 1.12
N ILE A 196 29.21 -8.16 0.82
CA ILE A 196 27.82 -7.93 1.21
C ILE A 196 27.21 -9.17 1.85
N ARG A 197 26.33 -8.94 2.82
CA ARG A 197 25.43 -9.97 3.37
C ARG A 197 24.09 -9.34 3.70
N ALA A 198 23.03 -10.12 3.59
CA ALA A 198 21.69 -9.70 3.97
C ALA A 198 21.44 -10.01 5.45
N ARG A 199 20.73 -9.12 6.13
CA ARG A 199 20.21 -9.31 7.48
C ARG A 199 18.70 -9.14 7.43
N SER A 200 17.98 -10.10 8.00
CA SER A 200 16.53 -10.09 8.07
C SER A 200 16.05 -10.60 9.43
N ALA A 201 15.03 -9.95 9.97
CA ALA A 201 14.41 -10.33 11.23
C ALA A 201 12.96 -10.77 10.97
N ASP A 202 12.55 -11.87 11.59
CA ASP A 202 11.14 -12.26 11.60
C ASP A 202 10.33 -11.36 12.58
N PRO A 203 8.99 -11.47 12.60
CA PRO A 203 8.15 -10.73 13.55
C PRO A 203 8.32 -11.08 15.02
N TRP A 204 9.01 -12.18 15.32
CA TRP A 204 9.34 -12.62 16.68
C TRP A 204 10.70 -12.10 17.14
N GLY A 205 11.43 -11.36 16.28
CA GLY A 205 12.74 -10.81 16.56
C GLY A 205 13.88 -11.80 16.36
N ASN A 206 13.61 -12.97 15.77
CA ASN A 206 14.67 -13.89 15.39
C ASN A 206 15.40 -13.31 14.17
N GLU A 207 16.69 -13.02 14.31
CA GLU A 207 17.51 -12.46 13.23
C GLU A 207 18.31 -13.56 12.52
N GLY A 208 18.21 -13.55 11.18
CA GLY A 208 19.07 -14.32 10.28
C GLY A 208 20.04 -13.40 9.54
N VAL A 209 21.24 -13.92 9.27
CA VAL A 209 22.23 -13.28 8.40
C VAL A 209 22.59 -14.28 7.30
N SER A 210 22.63 -13.83 6.06
CA SER A 210 22.97 -14.69 4.92
C SER A 210 24.45 -15.05 4.90
N GLU A 211 24.81 -15.99 4.01
CA GLU A 211 26.19 -16.11 3.56
C GLU A 211 26.66 -14.81 2.87
N GLU A 212 27.97 -14.63 2.82
CA GLU A 212 28.61 -13.47 2.21
C GLU A 212 28.72 -13.65 0.68
N THR A 213 28.40 -12.58 -0.05
CA THR A 213 28.68 -12.44 -1.48
C THR A 213 29.64 -11.28 -1.69
N THR A 214 30.53 -11.37 -2.67
CA THR A 214 31.40 -10.25 -3.07
C THR A 214 31.07 -9.76 -4.47
N PHE A 215 31.14 -8.45 -4.72
CA PHE A 215 31.03 -7.89 -6.07
C PHE A 215 31.91 -6.66 -6.26
N ARG A 216 32.29 -6.39 -7.51
CA ARG A 216 33.07 -5.20 -7.89
C ARG A 216 32.23 -4.27 -8.77
N VAL A 217 32.35 -2.97 -8.53
CA VAL A 217 31.62 -1.95 -9.30
C VAL A 217 32.42 -1.59 -10.54
N GLU A 218 32.19 -2.26 -11.66
CA GLU A 218 33.00 -2.08 -12.87
C GLU A 218 32.35 -1.19 -13.93
N ALA A 219 31.05 -1.36 -14.19
CA ALA A 219 30.29 -0.63 -15.18
C ALA A 219 28.78 -0.67 -14.89
N GLU A 220 28.01 0.13 -15.63
CA GLU A 220 26.55 0.02 -15.57
C GLU A 220 26.09 -1.28 -16.21
N THR A 221 25.12 -1.94 -15.60
CA THR A 221 24.44 -3.08 -16.22
C THR A 221 23.41 -2.57 -17.23
N HIS A 222 23.58 -2.90 -18.51
CA HIS A 222 22.59 -2.61 -19.54
C HIS A 222 21.48 -3.67 -19.58
N GLU A 223 20.30 -3.27 -20.06
CA GLU A 223 19.04 -4.03 -19.98
C GLU A 223 19.01 -5.42 -20.65
N GLY A 224 20.08 -5.80 -21.35
CA GLY A 224 20.23 -7.09 -22.03
C GLY A 224 20.77 -8.24 -21.19
N ASP A 225 21.29 -8.00 -19.98
CA ASP A 225 21.96 -9.04 -19.17
C ASP A 225 21.01 -9.77 -18.19
N ARG A 226 19.71 -9.78 -18.48
CA ARG A 226 18.73 -10.54 -17.69
C ARG A 226 18.90 -12.03 -17.95
N GLN A 227 19.64 -12.74 -17.09
CA GLN A 227 19.20 -14.07 -16.66
C GLN A 227 18.04 -13.91 -15.68
N GLY A 228 16.92 -13.42 -16.19
CA GLY A 228 15.64 -13.58 -15.51
C GLY A 228 15.18 -15.00 -15.76
N THR A 229 15.33 -15.88 -14.78
CA THR A 229 14.42 -17.02 -14.66
C THR A 229 13.01 -16.44 -14.67
N ALA A 230 12.28 -16.64 -15.76
CA ALA A 230 10.86 -16.34 -15.81
C ALA A 230 10.21 -16.98 -14.57
N PRO A 231 9.25 -16.31 -13.90
CA PRO A 231 8.48 -16.98 -12.88
C PRO A 231 7.89 -18.22 -13.54
N SER A 232 8.22 -19.40 -13.00
CA SER A 232 7.62 -20.65 -13.45
C SER A 232 6.12 -20.42 -13.52
N SER A 233 5.51 -20.63 -14.68
CA SER A 233 4.06 -20.58 -14.86
C SER A 233 3.45 -21.71 -14.03
N SER A 234 3.32 -21.46 -12.73
CA SER A 234 2.68 -22.39 -11.82
C SER A 234 1.24 -22.54 -12.28
N THR A 235 0.88 -23.77 -12.65
CA THR A 235 -0.46 -24.19 -13.05
C THR A 235 -1.40 -24.39 -11.86
N ALA A 236 -0.91 -24.15 -10.63
CA ALA A 236 -1.69 -24.27 -9.42
C ALA A 236 -2.80 -23.20 -9.37
N PRO A 237 -3.98 -23.52 -8.81
CA PRO A 237 -5.09 -22.58 -8.73
C PRO A 237 -4.80 -21.45 -7.72
N LEU A 238 -5.28 -20.25 -8.02
CA LEU A 238 -5.30 -19.13 -7.08
C LEU A 238 -6.18 -19.49 -5.89
N ARG A 239 -5.57 -19.73 -4.72
CA ARG A 239 -6.30 -20.05 -3.48
C ARG A 239 -5.62 -19.53 -2.22
N ILE A 240 -6.41 -19.32 -1.17
CA ILE A 240 -5.99 -18.93 0.18
C ILE A 240 -5.94 -20.19 1.06
N GLU A 241 -4.75 -20.65 1.37
CA GLU A 241 -4.48 -21.81 2.22
C GLU A 241 -3.65 -21.44 3.45
N ASP A 242 -3.51 -22.38 4.39
CA ASP A 242 -2.68 -22.25 5.59
C ASP A 242 -2.86 -20.94 6.38
N VAL A 243 -4.11 -20.47 6.49
CA VAL A 243 -4.44 -19.28 7.29
C VAL A 243 -4.15 -19.55 8.75
N ARG A 244 -3.21 -18.81 9.34
CA ARG A 244 -2.88 -18.83 10.76
C ARG A 244 -3.19 -17.47 11.36
N ILE A 245 -3.79 -17.49 12.54
CA ILE A 245 -4.18 -16.28 13.27
C ILE A 245 -3.78 -16.50 14.72
N GLY A 246 -3.08 -15.54 15.30
CA GLY A 246 -2.68 -15.61 16.69
C GLY A 246 -2.08 -14.32 17.21
N ARG A 247 -1.39 -14.42 18.34
CA ARG A 247 -0.69 -13.31 19.00
C ARG A 247 0.80 -13.56 19.02
N THR A 248 1.59 -12.50 18.89
CA THR A 248 3.03 -12.52 19.17
C THR A 248 3.29 -12.30 20.67
N PRO A 249 4.47 -12.68 21.20
CA PRO A 249 4.86 -12.34 22.57
C PRO A 249 4.81 -10.84 22.88
N GLY A 250 5.05 -9.99 21.88
CA GLY A 250 4.95 -8.52 21.97
C GLY A 250 3.52 -7.95 21.99
N GLY A 251 2.48 -8.80 21.96
CA GLY A 251 1.09 -8.39 22.06
C GLY A 251 0.43 -7.93 20.76
N LEU A 252 1.11 -8.06 19.62
CA LEU A 252 0.53 -7.85 18.30
C LEU A 252 -0.30 -9.07 17.90
N VAL A 253 -1.35 -8.84 17.12
CA VAL A 253 -2.00 -9.91 16.37
C VAL A 253 -1.30 -10.09 15.06
N ILE A 254 -1.13 -11.35 14.69
CA ILE A 254 -0.52 -11.78 13.45
C ILE A 254 -1.51 -12.64 12.69
N ILE A 255 -1.65 -12.35 11.39
CA ILE A 255 -2.39 -13.15 10.43
C ILE A 255 -1.44 -13.48 9.30
N SER A 256 -1.27 -14.76 9.00
CA SER A 256 -0.51 -15.21 7.84
C SER A 256 -1.35 -16.14 6.99
N TRP A 257 -1.15 -16.11 5.68
CA TRP A 257 -1.79 -17.03 4.74
C TRP A 257 -0.86 -17.34 3.59
N ARG A 258 -1.11 -18.47 2.92
CA ARG A 258 -0.35 -18.89 1.74
C ARG A 258 -1.22 -18.84 0.50
N CYS A 259 -0.56 -18.56 -0.61
CA CYS A 259 -1.09 -18.74 -1.94
C CYS A 259 -0.13 -19.66 -2.72
N PRO A 260 -0.60 -20.76 -3.33
CA PRO A 260 0.27 -21.66 -4.12
C PRO A 260 0.94 -20.98 -5.32
N VAL A 261 0.48 -19.78 -5.66
CA VAL A 261 0.97 -18.96 -6.75
C VAL A 261 1.27 -17.55 -6.25
N PRO A 262 2.27 -16.85 -6.83
CA PRO A 262 2.50 -15.46 -6.50
C PRO A 262 1.25 -14.61 -6.79
N ALA A 263 0.72 -13.94 -5.78
CA ALA A 263 -0.48 -13.12 -5.89
C ALA A 263 -0.34 -11.85 -5.04
N GLU A 264 -1.12 -10.82 -5.32
CA GLU A 264 -1.28 -9.68 -4.42
C GLU A 264 -2.18 -10.08 -3.25
N GLY A 265 -1.71 -9.96 -2.01
CA GLY A 265 -2.49 -10.29 -0.83
C GLY A 265 -3.03 -9.04 -0.12
N THR A 266 -4.31 -9.04 0.25
CA THR A 266 -4.91 -7.98 1.08
C THR A 266 -5.65 -8.56 2.28
N LEU A 267 -5.56 -7.87 3.41
CA LEU A 267 -6.33 -8.13 4.61
C LEU A 267 -7.18 -6.91 4.92
N GLU A 268 -8.48 -7.13 5.06
CA GLU A 268 -9.43 -6.15 5.54
C GLU A 268 -10.07 -6.69 6.81
N LEU A 269 -10.06 -5.92 7.90
CA LEU A 269 -10.76 -6.24 9.14
C LEU A 269 -11.51 -5.01 9.63
N VAL A 270 -12.69 -5.25 10.17
CA VAL A 270 -13.52 -4.23 10.80
C VAL A 270 -13.82 -4.69 12.21
N GLU A 271 -13.59 -3.81 13.18
CA GLU A 271 -13.95 -4.04 14.56
C GLU A 271 -15.47 -4.05 14.69
N LEU A 272 -16.03 -5.16 15.17
CA LEU A 272 -17.45 -5.23 15.46
C LEU A 272 -17.75 -4.47 16.76
N PRO A 273 -18.82 -3.67 16.80
CA PRO A 273 -19.25 -3.04 18.04
C PRO A 273 -19.51 -4.11 19.10
N GLU A 274 -19.10 -3.83 20.33
CA GLU A 274 -19.78 -4.41 21.49
C GLU A 274 -21.25 -3.96 21.39
N GLN A 275 -22.23 -4.83 21.65
CA GLN A 275 -23.63 -4.67 21.25
C GLN A 275 -24.33 -3.36 21.69
N ASP A 276 -23.68 -2.47 22.45
CA ASP A 276 -24.24 -1.29 23.10
C ASP A 276 -23.94 0.07 22.40
N ALA A 277 -23.14 0.15 21.32
CA ALA A 277 -22.64 1.43 20.78
C ALA A 277 -23.55 2.15 19.74
N LEU A 278 -24.74 1.66 19.44
CA LEU A 278 -25.61 2.09 18.32
C LEU A 278 -26.39 3.41 18.52
N ARG A 279 -25.90 4.33 19.37
CA ARG A 279 -26.60 5.60 19.67
C ARG A 279 -25.65 6.79 19.77
N ALA A 280 -25.03 7.25 18.68
CA ALA A 280 -24.62 8.67 18.57
C ALA A 280 -24.21 9.06 17.14
N SER A 281 -25.06 9.88 16.50
CA SER A 281 -24.71 11.07 15.70
C SER A 281 -25.69 11.25 14.53
N ARG A 282 -26.61 12.21 14.67
CA ARG A 282 -27.46 12.75 13.61
C ARG A 282 -26.98 14.17 13.34
N ALA A 283 -26.46 14.41 12.14
CA ALA A 283 -26.34 15.75 11.56
C ALA A 283 -27.08 15.72 10.22
N ASN A 284 -27.96 16.70 10.02
CA ASN A 284 -28.95 16.74 8.95
C ASN A 284 -28.42 17.63 7.80
N ASP A 285 -27.44 17.15 7.04
CA ASP A 285 -26.82 17.88 5.92
C ASP A 285 -27.18 17.32 4.53
N GLY A 286 -28.23 16.50 4.45
CA GLY A 286 -28.74 15.94 3.20
C GLY A 286 -27.89 14.83 2.57
N HIS A 287 -26.74 14.48 3.14
CA HIS A 287 -25.86 13.39 2.67
C HIS A 287 -26.12 12.07 3.42
N GLU A 288 -27.38 11.82 3.80
CA GLU A 288 -27.77 10.69 4.65
C GLU A 288 -27.32 9.35 4.03
N GLY A 289 -26.38 8.68 4.69
CA GLY A 289 -25.81 7.39 4.24
C GLY A 289 -24.45 7.46 3.52
N LEU A 290 -23.94 8.65 3.20
CA LEU A 290 -22.58 8.82 2.66
C LEU A 290 -21.56 9.07 3.79
N ILE A 291 -20.44 8.34 3.78
CA ILE A 291 -19.34 8.52 4.74
C ILE A 291 -18.17 9.21 4.05
N PHE A 292 -17.96 10.47 4.39
CA PHE A 292 -16.85 11.26 3.87
C PHE A 292 -15.54 10.88 4.56
N LYS A 293 -14.48 10.76 3.75
CA LYS A 293 -13.10 10.65 4.25
C LYS A 293 -12.70 11.91 5.00
N GLY A 294 -11.90 11.82 6.06
CA GLY A 294 -11.40 13.02 6.79
C GLY A 294 -10.39 13.85 5.98
N ASP A 295 -10.06 15.07 6.45
CA ASP A 295 -9.19 16.00 5.72
C ASP A 295 -7.80 15.45 5.39
N ARG A 296 -7.19 14.75 6.34
CA ARG A 296 -5.89 14.08 6.12
C ARG A 296 -6.00 12.94 5.10
N GLU A 297 -7.04 12.11 5.19
CA GLU A 297 -7.26 10.98 4.27
C GLU A 297 -7.52 11.48 2.84
N ARG A 298 -8.33 12.53 2.66
CA ARG A 298 -8.60 13.15 1.36
C ARG A 298 -7.38 13.89 0.80
N GLY A 299 -6.60 14.51 1.68
CA GLY A 299 -5.50 15.38 1.30
C GLY A 299 -4.15 14.68 1.09
N PHE A 300 -4.01 13.45 1.56
CA PHE A 300 -2.74 12.71 1.55
C PHE A 300 -2.92 11.22 1.25
N GLU A 301 -3.60 10.48 2.13
CA GLU A 301 -3.57 9.00 2.13
C GLU A 301 -4.28 8.40 0.90
N SER A 302 -5.36 9.01 0.43
CA SER A 302 -6.06 8.59 -0.78
C SER A 302 -5.20 8.68 -2.04
N CYS A 303 -4.25 9.62 -2.09
CA CYS A 303 -3.40 9.83 -3.25
C CYS A 303 -2.44 8.64 -3.46
N TYR A 304 -1.91 8.09 -2.37
CA TYR A 304 -0.95 6.97 -2.43
C TYR A 304 -1.54 5.66 -2.95
N ARG A 305 -2.88 5.54 -3.03
CA ARG A 305 -3.54 4.36 -3.60
C ARG A 305 -3.25 4.20 -5.09
N CYS A 306 -3.13 5.32 -5.81
CA CYS A 306 -2.82 5.33 -7.25
C CYS A 306 -1.39 5.83 -7.51
N HIS A 307 -0.87 6.68 -6.63
CA HIS A 307 0.44 7.31 -6.76
C HIS A 307 1.36 6.89 -5.61
N PRO A 308 1.83 5.65 -5.55
CA PRO A 308 2.65 5.21 -4.43
C PRO A 308 3.99 5.98 -4.35
N PRO A 309 4.61 6.09 -3.16
CA PRO A 309 5.82 6.91 -2.96
C PRO A 309 6.98 6.56 -3.90
N TYR A 310 7.11 5.30 -4.30
CA TYR A 310 8.17 4.81 -5.18
C TYR A 310 7.97 5.15 -6.66
N THR A 311 6.77 5.55 -7.11
CA THR A 311 6.52 6.00 -8.49
C THR A 311 6.50 7.52 -8.62
N LEU A 312 6.14 8.25 -7.56
CA LEU A 312 5.94 9.69 -7.61
C LEU A 312 7.22 10.51 -7.70
N GLY A 313 8.36 9.98 -7.24
CA GLY A 313 9.61 10.75 -7.18
C GLY A 313 9.40 12.10 -6.49
N ALA A 314 8.98 12.10 -5.22
CA ALA A 314 8.59 13.33 -4.53
C ALA A 314 9.76 14.32 -4.45
N SER A 315 9.61 15.50 -5.06
CA SER A 315 10.59 16.59 -4.96
C SER A 315 10.61 17.28 -3.59
N HIS A 316 9.65 16.98 -2.69
CA HIS A 316 9.53 17.60 -1.36
C HIS A 316 8.82 16.67 -0.35
N PRO A 317 9.16 16.74 0.97
CA PRO A 317 8.44 15.98 2.00
C PRO A 317 6.97 16.40 2.15
N VAL A 318 6.10 15.39 2.26
CA VAL A 318 4.65 15.46 2.50
C VAL A 318 4.29 14.51 3.64
N GLY A 319 3.20 14.77 4.36
CA GLY A 319 2.83 14.02 5.57
C GLY A 319 3.64 14.41 6.81
N VAL A 320 4.50 15.44 6.70
CA VAL A 320 5.35 15.96 7.78
C VAL A 320 4.70 17.16 8.47
N ARG A 321 4.93 17.30 9.78
CA ARG A 321 4.48 18.46 10.54
C ARG A 321 5.26 19.71 10.12
N ILE A 322 4.55 20.82 9.97
CA ILE A 322 5.13 22.13 9.63
C ILE A 322 6.09 22.54 10.75
N PRO A 323 7.37 22.85 10.45
CA PRO A 323 8.32 23.34 11.43
C PRO A 323 7.81 24.62 12.13
N PRO A 324 8.07 24.83 13.43
CA PRO A 324 7.56 26.00 14.17
C PRO A 324 7.98 27.36 13.59
N ASP A 325 9.13 27.42 12.90
CA ASP A 325 9.69 28.61 12.25
C ASP A 325 9.15 28.86 10.83
N MET A 326 8.40 27.92 10.28
CA MET A 326 7.85 27.99 8.92
C MET A 326 6.40 28.52 8.95
N LYS A 327 6.13 29.59 8.19
CA LYS A 327 4.78 30.13 8.02
C LYS A 327 4.23 29.74 6.66
N VAL A 328 3.18 28.91 6.67
CA VAL A 328 2.43 28.55 5.46
C VAL A 328 1.45 29.68 5.12
N ARG A 329 1.48 30.17 3.88
CA ARG A 329 0.56 31.22 3.40
C ARG A 329 -0.90 30.82 3.59
N SER A 330 -1.72 31.77 4.01
CA SER A 330 -3.18 31.62 4.14
C SER A 330 -3.79 31.15 2.81
N GLY A 331 -4.58 30.07 2.86
CA GLY A 331 -5.29 29.50 1.71
C GLY A 331 -4.69 28.20 1.15
N LEU A 332 -3.50 27.78 1.60
CA LEU A 332 -3.01 26.43 1.32
C LEU A 332 -3.61 25.45 2.32
N PRO A 333 -4.26 24.36 1.87
CA PRO A 333 -4.89 23.41 2.77
C PRO A 333 -3.83 22.63 3.55
N THR A 334 -4.05 22.50 4.85
CA THR A 334 -3.25 21.68 5.77
C THR A 334 -4.22 20.95 6.69
N ALA A 335 -3.79 19.86 7.34
CA ALA A 335 -4.58 19.18 8.36
C ALA A 335 -3.73 19.04 9.62
N ASP A 336 -4.20 19.58 10.74
CA ASP A 336 -3.54 19.48 12.06
C ASP A 336 -2.05 19.88 12.05
N GLY A 337 -1.72 20.94 11.30
CA GLY A 337 -0.35 21.43 11.16
C GLY A 337 0.56 20.53 10.33
N VAL A 338 0.00 19.66 9.49
CA VAL A 338 0.73 18.77 8.58
C VAL A 338 0.61 19.25 7.12
N ILE A 339 1.72 19.21 6.40
CA ILE A 339 1.78 19.45 4.96
C ILE A 339 1.22 18.24 4.22
N LEU A 340 0.24 18.45 3.34
CA LEU A 340 -0.47 17.41 2.59
C LEU A 340 -0.07 17.48 1.11
N CYS A 341 -0.38 16.44 0.33
CA CYS A 341 -0.24 16.50 -1.13
C CYS A 341 -1.08 17.65 -1.71
N ILE A 342 -2.32 17.80 -1.19
CA ILE A 342 -3.21 18.87 -1.64
C ILE A 342 -2.78 20.27 -1.21
N SER A 343 -1.79 20.42 -0.33
CA SER A 343 -1.24 21.74 0.02
C SER A 343 -0.64 22.41 -1.22
N CYS A 344 -0.04 21.61 -2.10
CA CYS A 344 0.57 22.07 -3.34
C CYS A 344 -0.26 21.71 -4.56
N HIS A 345 -0.98 20.59 -4.55
CA HIS A 345 -1.74 20.10 -5.69
C HIS A 345 -3.25 20.35 -5.56
N ASN A 346 -3.92 20.58 -6.68
CA ASN A 346 -5.38 20.58 -6.76
C ASN A 346 -5.85 19.29 -7.44
N PRO A 347 -6.44 18.35 -6.69
CA PRO A 347 -6.81 17.02 -7.20
C PRO A 347 -8.05 17.04 -8.11
N HIS A 348 -8.72 18.18 -8.27
CA HIS A 348 -9.78 18.33 -9.28
C HIS A 348 -9.18 18.85 -10.60
N GLY A 349 -8.40 19.91 -10.54
CA GLY A 349 -7.71 20.47 -11.70
C GLY A 349 -7.02 21.78 -11.38
N SER A 350 -6.04 22.16 -12.21
CA SER A 350 -5.32 23.43 -12.06
C SER A 350 -5.01 24.10 -13.38
N ARG A 351 -4.78 25.41 -13.31
CA ARG A 351 -4.21 26.24 -14.37
C ARG A 351 -2.71 26.01 -14.60
N TYR A 352 -2.02 25.38 -13.65
CA TYR A 352 -0.58 25.10 -13.73
C TYR A 352 -0.31 23.61 -14.00
N PRO A 353 0.78 23.28 -14.71
CA PRO A 353 1.21 21.90 -14.90
C PRO A 353 1.36 21.13 -13.59
N TYR A 354 1.29 19.80 -13.66
CA TYR A 354 1.37 18.91 -12.50
C TYR A 354 0.31 19.18 -11.42
N LEU A 355 -0.81 19.81 -11.80
CA LEU A 355 -1.92 20.15 -10.91
C LEU A 355 -1.54 21.11 -9.78
N LEU A 356 -0.47 21.89 -9.91
CA LEU A 356 -0.01 22.77 -8.84
C LEU A 356 -0.98 23.92 -8.57
N ARG A 357 -1.17 24.33 -7.33
CA ARG A 357 -2.07 25.46 -6.96
C ARG A 357 -1.50 26.83 -7.34
N LEU A 358 -0.17 26.93 -7.42
CA LEU A 358 0.60 28.13 -7.73
C LEU A 358 1.73 27.76 -8.71
N SER A 359 2.32 28.76 -9.36
CA SER A 359 3.49 28.53 -10.24
C SER A 359 4.67 27.93 -9.45
N ASN A 360 5.31 26.90 -10.00
CA ASN A 360 6.55 26.31 -9.46
C ASN A 360 7.80 27.14 -9.75
N GLU A 361 7.71 28.23 -10.50
CA GLU A 361 8.85 29.09 -10.79
C GLU A 361 9.32 29.87 -9.54
N ARG A 362 8.37 30.30 -8.70
CA ARG A 362 8.67 31.05 -7.46
C ARG A 362 7.52 31.05 -6.46
N GLU A 363 6.30 31.29 -6.93
CA GLU A 363 5.14 31.60 -6.09
C GLU A 363 4.81 30.52 -5.07
N LEU A 364 4.86 29.25 -5.49
CA LEU A 364 4.62 28.13 -4.60
C LEU A 364 5.71 28.02 -3.53
N CYS A 365 6.97 28.20 -3.90
CA CYS A 365 8.11 28.04 -3.00
C CYS A 365 8.10 29.10 -1.88
N ILE A 366 7.85 30.36 -2.23
CA ILE A 366 7.83 31.47 -1.25
C ILE A 366 6.61 31.43 -0.32
N SER A 367 5.60 30.62 -0.63
CA SER A 367 4.43 30.44 0.23
C SER A 367 4.77 29.81 1.59
N CYS A 368 5.93 29.15 1.70
CA CYS A 368 6.46 28.58 2.93
C CYS A 368 7.89 29.08 3.26
N HIS A 369 8.68 29.49 2.25
CA HIS A 369 10.07 29.90 2.43
C HIS A 369 10.30 31.43 2.40
N GLY A 370 9.24 32.24 2.34
CA GLY A 370 9.32 33.70 2.16
C GLY A 370 10.05 34.49 3.25
N ASN A 371 10.43 33.87 4.37
CA ASN A 371 11.20 34.50 5.46
C ASN A 371 12.70 34.12 5.48
N ARG A 372 13.20 33.38 4.48
CA ARG A 372 14.60 32.89 4.47
C ARG A 372 15.55 33.61 3.49
N TYR A 373 15.14 34.77 2.94
CA TYR A 373 16.01 35.68 2.19
C TYR A 373 15.63 37.13 2.42
#